data_AF-D0YZR8-F1
#
_entry.id   AF-D0YZR8-F1
#
_cell.length_a   1.000
_cell.length_b   1.000
_cell.length_c   1.000
_cell.angle_alpha   90.00
_cell.angle_beta   90.00
_cell.angle_gamma   90.00
#
_symmetry.space_group_name_H-M   'P 1'
#
loop_
_entity.id
_entity.type
_entity.pdbx_description
1 polymer ?
#
loop_
_entity_poly.entity_id
_entity_poly.type
_entity_poly.pdbx_seq_one_letter_code
_entity_poly.pdbx_strand_id
1 'polypeptide(L)'
;MKLGFFFGAGAEVGYGLPIGGKFAIDLFRQDVSEHKQALRDHLRSLDKYDPYVTGWLPEKYATQRIHAFGKNEFTSLIESSIEYRKSEIVRRLNNFDIEADKALADLGIDKQAAIDKFNEEMDHAFGDQLFSTAVQINSLLADEVKLFGSEMYSAMLSILRSKDNTADLQRYAGAFLQLLVGAHGQELVQRLNQELFEAAPDDIPIFDDVSGMFKVEFSQAGLSALELLMESKREYDVENGSTCDLLSALAQQLLENIFTTVLDYQSLIDSHFRYLYSPKTEWAKFSKMVIFLWATRKYIKDQLDHVGKLPDNGYYHDLKRCEELGIEISAIGTANYNNLVEAIAEQLDYQIPNVHHLNGGVCDYYNPYKNSVVSCQHVEDIPKDQIYVPFILTQSGLKPLTSVDMSRRYVSLFDRYSECDAIVVIGYGFNIDDSHINGLFRQLIEDNNKSLYWICLNTDGTAETQKRTLVQKLRISAANRG
;
A
#
# COMPACT_ATOMS: atom_id res chain seq x y z
N MET A 1 7.63 -33.70 13.71
CA MET A 1 7.17 -32.36 14.13
C MET A 1 6.23 -31.86 13.06
N LYS A 2 5.08 -31.30 13.44
CA LYS A 2 4.06 -30.72 12.56
C LYS A 2 4.13 -29.21 12.62
N LEU A 3 4.37 -28.57 11.47
CA LEU A 3 4.44 -27.12 11.36
C LEU A 3 3.30 -26.57 10.51
N GLY A 4 2.73 -25.45 10.96
CA GLY A 4 1.91 -24.57 10.14
C GLY A 4 2.73 -23.40 9.61
N PHE A 5 2.52 -22.98 8.36
CA PHE A 5 3.22 -21.85 7.76
C PHE A 5 2.26 -20.74 7.34
N PHE A 6 2.59 -19.50 7.67
CA PHE A 6 1.85 -18.33 7.21
C PHE A 6 2.75 -17.34 6.47
N PHE A 7 2.36 -16.98 5.24
CA PHE A 7 3.12 -16.08 4.39
C PHE A 7 2.45 -14.71 4.25
N GLY A 8 3.25 -13.66 4.35
CA GLY A 8 2.86 -12.29 4.01
C GLY A 8 3.71 -11.70 2.89
N ALA A 9 3.38 -10.46 2.50
CA ALA A 9 3.97 -9.85 1.30
C ALA A 9 5.50 -9.68 1.40
N GLY A 10 6.04 -9.57 2.62
CA GLY A 10 7.49 -9.51 2.84
C GLY A 10 8.23 -10.78 2.44
N ALA A 11 7.56 -11.94 2.37
CA ALA A 11 8.17 -13.19 1.91
C ALA A 11 8.44 -13.16 0.40
N GLU A 12 7.71 -12.32 -0.33
CA GLU A 12 7.74 -12.23 -1.79
C GLU A 12 8.71 -11.18 -2.33
N VAL A 13 9.22 -10.31 -1.46
CA VAL A 13 10.25 -9.32 -1.81
C VAL A 13 11.50 -9.99 -2.37
N GLY A 14 11.91 -11.13 -1.78
CA GLY A 14 13.05 -11.92 -2.28
C GLY A 14 12.81 -12.54 -3.66
N TYR A 15 11.57 -12.57 -4.12
CA TYR A 15 11.16 -13.06 -5.45
C TYR A 15 10.96 -11.90 -6.44
N GLY A 16 11.31 -10.66 -6.08
CA GLY A 16 11.21 -9.50 -6.96
C GLY A 16 9.81 -8.88 -7.05
N LEU A 17 8.85 -9.32 -6.22
CA LEU A 17 7.53 -8.73 -6.15
C LEU A 17 7.54 -7.42 -5.33
N PRO A 18 6.78 -6.40 -5.73
CA PRO A 18 6.82 -5.08 -5.10
C PRO A 18 6.08 -5.05 -3.76
N ILE A 19 6.48 -4.11 -2.90
CA ILE A 19 5.77 -3.77 -1.67
C ILE A 19 4.48 -2.97 -1.94
N GLY A 20 3.54 -3.02 -0.99
CA GLY A 20 2.15 -2.57 -1.17
C GLY A 20 1.94 -1.11 -1.61
N GLY A 21 2.84 -0.17 -1.30
CA GLY A 21 2.66 1.21 -1.76
C GLY A 21 3.14 1.47 -3.19
N LYS A 22 4.17 0.75 -3.67
CA LYS A 22 4.59 0.82 -5.08
C LYS A 22 3.49 0.23 -5.95
N PHE A 23 2.89 -0.86 -5.47
CA PHE A 23 1.70 -1.47 -6.04
C PHE A 23 0.56 -0.47 -6.25
N ALA A 24 0.26 0.37 -5.25
CA ALA A 24 -0.80 1.36 -5.35
C ALA A 24 -0.52 2.43 -6.43
N ILE A 25 0.70 2.97 -6.47
CA ILE A 25 1.09 3.99 -7.45
C ILE A 25 0.94 3.43 -8.87
N ASP A 26 1.49 2.24 -9.12
CA ASP A 26 1.48 1.61 -10.43
C ASP A 26 0.05 1.30 -10.90
N LEU A 27 -0.80 0.81 -10.00
CA LEU A 27 -2.20 0.51 -10.30
C LEU A 27 -2.97 1.74 -10.78
N PHE A 28 -2.69 2.90 -10.20
CA PHE A 28 -3.38 4.15 -10.56
C PHE A 28 -2.88 4.81 -11.84
N ARG A 29 -1.69 4.44 -12.31
CA ARG A 29 -1.15 4.84 -13.61
C ARG A 29 -1.69 3.99 -14.77
N GLN A 30 -2.36 2.87 -14.50
CA GLN A 30 -2.83 1.97 -15.54
C GLN A 30 -3.96 2.56 -16.39
N ASP A 31 -3.94 2.25 -17.69
CA ASP A 31 -5.08 2.47 -18.55
C ASP A 31 -6.18 1.45 -18.26
N VAL A 32 -7.30 1.93 -17.72
CA VAL A 32 -8.46 1.11 -17.36
C VAL A 32 -9.49 0.98 -18.49
N SER A 33 -9.18 1.46 -19.69
CA SER A 33 -10.12 1.47 -20.84
C SER A 33 -10.56 0.06 -21.24
N GLU A 34 -9.64 -0.91 -21.22
CA GLU A 34 -9.94 -2.33 -21.46
C GLU A 34 -10.96 -2.86 -20.45
N HIS A 35 -10.76 -2.59 -19.16
CA HIS A 35 -11.67 -3.03 -18.10
C HIS A 35 -13.06 -2.39 -18.22
N LYS A 36 -13.14 -1.13 -18.64
CA LYS A 36 -14.43 -0.46 -18.91
C LYS A 36 -15.18 -1.13 -20.05
N GLN A 37 -14.46 -1.51 -21.10
CA GLN A 37 -15.04 -2.20 -22.24
C GLN A 37 -15.51 -3.60 -21.85
N ALA A 38 -14.69 -4.36 -21.14
CA ALA A 38 -15.05 -5.68 -20.63
C ALA A 38 -16.32 -5.64 -19.74
N LEU A 39 -16.44 -4.64 -18.86
CA LEU A 39 -17.62 -4.50 -18.00
C LEU A 39 -18.85 -4.12 -18.84
N ARG A 40 -18.69 -3.26 -19.85
CA ARG A 40 -19.76 -2.89 -20.77
C ARG A 40 -20.33 -4.11 -21.49
N ASP A 41 -19.44 -4.96 -22.01
CA ASP A 41 -19.82 -6.13 -22.77
C ASP A 41 -20.47 -7.19 -21.88
N HIS A 42 -19.95 -7.38 -20.66
CA HIS A 42 -20.58 -8.23 -19.66
C HIS A 42 -22.00 -7.77 -19.33
N LEU A 43 -22.19 -6.48 -19.03
CA LEU A 43 -23.51 -5.91 -18.75
C LEU A 43 -24.50 -6.14 -19.90
N ARG A 44 -24.06 -5.99 -21.15
CA ARG A 44 -24.91 -6.21 -22.33
C ARG A 44 -25.29 -7.68 -22.53
N SER A 45 -24.51 -8.61 -21.99
CA SER A 45 -24.77 -10.05 -22.10
C SER A 45 -25.76 -10.57 -21.06
N LEU A 46 -26.08 -9.80 -20.02
CA LEU A 46 -27.02 -10.19 -18.97
C LEU A 46 -28.46 -10.31 -19.51
N ASP A 47 -29.21 -11.28 -18.98
CA ASP A 47 -30.63 -11.39 -19.31
C ASP A 47 -31.42 -10.24 -18.68
N LYS A 48 -31.92 -9.35 -19.54
CA LYS A 48 -32.71 -8.17 -19.16
C LYS A 48 -34.02 -8.49 -18.44
N TYR A 49 -34.48 -9.74 -18.50
CA TYR A 49 -35.69 -10.19 -17.81
C TYR A 49 -35.41 -10.83 -16.44
N ASP A 50 -34.14 -11.02 -16.06
CA ASP A 50 -33.78 -11.63 -14.79
C ASP A 50 -34.15 -10.73 -13.59
N PRO A 51 -34.69 -11.28 -12.49
CA PRO A 51 -34.93 -10.56 -11.24
C PRO A 51 -33.70 -9.82 -10.69
N TYR A 52 -32.50 -10.36 -10.89
CA TYR A 52 -31.23 -9.70 -10.59
C TYR A 52 -31.09 -8.38 -11.38
N VAL A 53 -31.29 -8.42 -12.69
CA VAL A 53 -31.16 -7.22 -13.53
C VAL A 53 -32.24 -6.20 -13.21
N THR A 54 -33.49 -6.63 -13.14
CA THR A 54 -34.64 -5.73 -12.92
C THR A 54 -34.70 -5.18 -11.50
N GLY A 55 -34.26 -5.96 -10.51
CA GLY A 55 -34.32 -5.61 -9.09
C GLY A 55 -33.08 -4.87 -8.58
N TRP A 56 -31.89 -5.35 -8.95
CA TRP A 56 -30.62 -4.93 -8.34
C TRP A 56 -29.83 -3.91 -9.18
N LEU A 57 -29.88 -3.98 -10.50
CA LEU A 57 -29.19 -3.03 -11.37
C LEU A 57 -30.05 -1.77 -11.64
N PRO A 58 -29.44 -0.63 -12.03
CA PRO A 58 -30.18 0.55 -12.45
C PRO A 58 -30.89 0.32 -13.81
N GLU A 59 -31.97 1.04 -14.09
CA GLU A 59 -32.78 0.85 -15.31
C GLU A 59 -31.96 0.94 -16.62
N LYS A 60 -30.95 1.82 -16.64
CA LYS A 60 -30.09 2.05 -17.80
C LYS A 60 -28.73 1.36 -17.70
N TYR A 61 -28.60 0.29 -16.89
CA TYR A 61 -27.31 -0.37 -16.60
C TYR A 61 -26.43 -0.66 -17.84
N ALA A 62 -27.03 -1.13 -18.94
CA ALA A 62 -26.30 -1.49 -20.16
C ALA A 62 -25.76 -0.28 -20.95
N THR A 63 -26.36 0.91 -20.77
CA THR A 63 -26.05 2.13 -21.55
C THR A 63 -25.43 3.24 -20.71
N GLN A 64 -25.67 3.27 -19.41
CA GLN A 64 -25.15 4.28 -18.49
C GLN A 64 -23.62 4.34 -18.51
N ARG A 65 -23.05 5.52 -18.22
CA ARG A 65 -21.59 5.72 -18.20
C ARG A 65 -20.95 4.83 -17.13
N ILE A 66 -19.85 4.17 -17.48
CA ILE A 66 -19.02 3.42 -16.53
C ILE A 66 -17.93 4.37 -16.03
N HIS A 67 -17.81 4.46 -14.71
CA HIS A 67 -16.85 5.34 -14.05
C HIS A 67 -15.64 4.52 -13.58
N ALA A 68 -14.48 5.17 -13.48
CA ALA A 68 -13.26 4.65 -12.86
C ALA A 68 -12.68 5.74 -11.96
N PHE A 69 -11.82 5.37 -11.03
CA PHE A 69 -11.11 6.34 -10.20
C PHE A 69 -10.30 7.28 -11.10
N GLY A 70 -10.43 8.58 -10.85
CA GLY A 70 -9.73 9.62 -11.58
C GLY A 70 -9.00 10.56 -10.62
N LYS A 71 -8.43 11.63 -11.18
CA LYS A 71 -7.59 12.59 -10.44
C LYS A 71 -8.18 13.05 -9.11
N ASN A 72 -9.48 13.38 -9.08
CA ASN A 72 -10.13 13.90 -7.87
C ASN A 72 -10.16 12.89 -6.71
N GLU A 73 -10.41 11.61 -7.00
CA GLU A 73 -10.40 10.58 -5.96
C GLU A 73 -8.98 10.30 -5.47
N PHE A 74 -7.98 10.46 -6.33
CA PHE A 74 -6.57 10.44 -5.92
C PHE A 74 -6.21 11.61 -5.03
N THR A 75 -6.71 12.80 -5.32
CA THR A 75 -6.52 13.95 -4.43
C THR A 75 -7.00 13.60 -3.03
N SER A 76 -8.24 13.14 -2.88
CA SER A 76 -8.77 12.75 -1.57
C SER A 76 -7.97 11.63 -0.89
N LEU A 77 -7.38 10.71 -1.65
CA LEU A 77 -6.50 9.67 -1.10
C LEU A 77 -5.20 10.26 -0.51
N ILE A 78 -4.59 11.20 -1.23
CA ILE A 78 -3.37 11.89 -0.79
C ILE A 78 -3.67 12.77 0.41
N GLU A 79 -4.80 13.49 0.41
CA GLU A 79 -5.25 14.29 1.55
C GLU A 79 -5.34 13.43 2.81
N SER A 80 -6.04 12.30 2.71
CA SER A 80 -6.13 11.32 3.79
C SER A 80 -4.75 10.77 4.18
N SER A 81 -3.90 10.48 3.20
CA SER A 81 -2.54 9.98 3.45
C SER A 81 -1.69 11.02 4.20
N ILE A 82 -1.74 12.30 3.83
CA ILE A 82 -1.06 13.39 4.54
C ILE A 82 -1.65 13.52 5.95
N GLU A 83 -2.96 13.43 6.10
CA GLU A 83 -3.63 13.54 7.39
C GLU A 83 -3.19 12.46 8.39
N TYR A 84 -3.17 11.19 7.95
CA TYR A 84 -2.86 10.05 8.80
C TYR A 84 -1.36 9.73 8.89
N ARG A 85 -0.56 10.10 7.88
CA ARG A 85 0.88 9.79 7.81
C ARG A 85 1.77 11.04 7.86
N LYS A 86 1.25 12.21 8.27
CA LYS A 86 2.03 13.45 8.41
C LYS A 86 3.36 13.27 9.15
N SER A 87 3.38 12.54 10.26
CA SER A 87 4.59 12.34 11.05
C SER A 87 5.67 11.58 10.26
N GLU A 88 5.27 10.63 9.41
CA GLU A 88 6.19 9.88 8.55
C GLU A 88 6.70 10.74 7.39
N ILE A 89 5.84 11.57 6.80
CA ILE A 89 6.24 12.57 5.78
C ILE A 89 7.29 13.52 6.37
N VAL A 90 7.00 14.13 7.52
CA VAL A 90 7.92 15.06 8.21
C VAL A 90 9.22 14.36 8.56
N ARG A 91 9.17 13.12 9.08
CA ARG A 91 10.38 12.33 9.39
C ARG A 91 11.24 12.11 8.16
N ARG A 92 10.66 11.75 7.01
CA ARG A 92 11.39 11.52 5.76
C ARG A 92 11.99 12.81 5.21
N LEU A 93 11.22 13.90 5.18
CA LEU A 93 11.71 15.20 4.72
C LEU A 93 12.78 15.79 5.64
N ASN A 94 12.75 15.51 6.94
CA ASN A 94 13.82 15.89 7.86
C ASN A 94 15.08 15.00 7.76
N ASN A 95 14.98 13.84 7.11
CA ASN A 95 16.08 12.93 6.81
C ASN A 95 16.35 12.88 5.28
N PHE A 96 16.18 14.01 4.60
CA PHE A 96 16.15 14.08 3.14
C PHE A 96 17.40 13.48 2.48
N ASP A 97 18.60 13.73 3.01
CA ASP A 97 19.85 13.18 2.44
C ASP A 97 19.90 11.65 2.52
N ILE A 98 19.38 11.04 3.59
CA ILE A 98 19.29 9.57 3.72
C ILE A 98 18.31 9.01 2.68
N GLU A 99 17.19 9.70 2.44
CA GLU A 99 16.23 9.28 1.42
C GLU A 99 16.76 9.51 0.01
N ALA A 100 17.58 10.54 -0.22
CA ALA A 100 18.29 10.75 -1.47
C ALA A 100 19.33 9.67 -1.74
N ASP A 101 20.10 9.25 -0.74
CA ASP A 101 21.07 8.16 -0.88
C ASP A 101 20.39 6.84 -1.27
N LYS A 102 19.21 6.56 -0.70
CA LYS A 102 18.39 5.41 -1.12
C LYS A 102 17.90 5.55 -2.56
N ALA A 103 17.42 6.73 -2.94
CA ALA A 103 16.92 6.97 -4.29
C ALA A 103 18.04 6.88 -5.35
N LEU A 104 19.26 7.31 -5.03
CA LEU A 104 20.45 7.10 -5.88
C LEU A 104 20.72 5.61 -6.05
N ALA A 105 20.71 4.84 -4.96
CA ALA A 105 20.90 3.39 -5.02
C ALA A 105 19.81 2.68 -5.84
N ASP A 106 18.54 3.09 -5.70
CA ASP A 106 17.42 2.55 -6.49
C ASP A 106 17.57 2.84 -8.00
N LEU A 107 18.21 3.95 -8.36
CA LEU A 107 18.52 4.31 -9.75
C LEU A 107 19.85 3.71 -10.24
N GLY A 108 20.61 3.02 -9.38
CA GLY A 108 21.94 2.50 -9.72
C GLY A 108 22.99 3.59 -9.93
N ILE A 109 22.79 4.79 -9.36
CA ILE A 109 23.68 5.94 -9.51
C ILE A 109 24.69 5.95 -8.35
N ASP A 110 25.97 6.04 -8.69
CA ASP A 110 27.00 6.27 -7.69
C ASP A 110 26.92 7.70 -7.12
N LYS A 111 26.93 7.82 -5.79
CA LYS A 111 26.83 9.11 -5.11
C LYS A 111 27.99 10.03 -5.45
N GLN A 112 29.21 9.49 -5.56
CA GLN A 112 30.37 10.31 -5.88
C GLN A 112 30.26 10.85 -7.31
N ALA A 113 29.83 10.03 -8.27
CA ALA A 113 29.57 10.48 -9.63
C ALA A 113 28.53 11.63 -9.69
N ALA A 114 27.46 11.56 -8.88
CA ALA A 114 26.48 12.64 -8.80
C ALA A 114 27.07 13.94 -8.23
N ILE A 115 27.91 13.82 -7.19
CA ILE A 115 28.61 14.96 -6.58
C ILE A 115 29.60 15.58 -7.57
N ASP A 116 30.39 14.76 -8.27
CA ASP A 116 31.37 15.22 -9.24
C ASP A 116 30.70 16.00 -10.38
N LYS A 117 29.59 15.48 -10.90
CA LYS A 117 28.78 16.16 -11.93
C LYS A 117 28.25 17.51 -11.47
N PHE A 118 27.77 17.59 -10.23
CA PHE A 118 27.35 18.86 -9.63
C PHE A 118 28.51 19.85 -9.55
N ASN A 119 29.68 19.41 -9.09
CA ASN A 119 30.86 20.25 -8.93
C ASN A 119 31.43 20.72 -10.27
N GLU A 120 31.27 19.95 -11.35
CA GLU A 120 31.68 20.35 -12.71
C GLU A 120 30.81 21.48 -13.28
N GLU A 121 29.53 21.53 -12.92
CA GLU A 121 28.58 22.51 -13.45
C GLU A 121 28.41 23.76 -12.57
N MET A 122 28.83 23.71 -11.30
CA MET A 122 28.57 24.76 -10.32
C MET A 122 29.86 25.45 -9.84
N ASP A 123 29.75 26.75 -9.53
CA ASP A 123 30.90 27.56 -9.06
C ASP A 123 31.32 27.28 -7.60
N HIS A 124 30.69 26.30 -6.94
CA HIS A 124 30.95 25.90 -5.56
C HIS A 124 30.80 24.38 -5.42
N ALA A 125 31.42 23.79 -4.40
CA ALA A 125 31.29 22.35 -4.19
C ALA A 125 29.91 21.99 -3.62
N PHE A 126 29.50 20.75 -3.85
CA PHE A 126 28.36 20.13 -3.19
C PHE A 126 28.51 20.22 -1.67
N GLY A 127 27.45 20.64 -0.97
CA GLY A 127 27.44 20.81 0.49
C GLY A 127 28.02 22.15 0.98
N ASP A 128 28.77 22.90 0.17
CA ASP A 128 29.33 24.21 0.57
C ASP A 128 28.25 25.27 0.82
N GLN A 129 27.12 25.15 0.12
CA GLN A 129 25.98 26.05 0.27
C GLN A 129 24.78 25.29 0.86
N LEU A 130 24.35 25.75 2.03
CA LEU A 130 23.13 25.29 2.69
C LEU A 130 22.14 26.44 2.83
N PHE A 131 20.84 26.13 2.77
CA PHE A 131 19.78 27.13 2.85
C PHE A 131 19.16 27.28 4.25
N SER A 132 19.67 26.56 5.26
CA SER A 132 19.11 26.49 6.63
C SER A 132 18.99 27.84 7.35
N THR A 133 19.86 28.79 7.04
CA THR A 133 19.81 30.16 7.60
C THR A 133 19.10 31.15 6.67
N ALA A 134 19.04 30.85 5.37
CA ALA A 134 18.42 31.70 4.37
C ALA A 134 16.90 31.49 4.31
N VAL A 135 16.43 30.30 4.68
CA VAL A 135 15.02 29.93 4.69
C VAL A 135 14.66 29.41 6.08
N GLN A 136 13.72 30.08 6.74
CA GLN A 136 13.20 29.69 8.05
C GLN A 136 11.69 29.48 7.98
N ILE A 137 11.24 28.34 8.48
CA ILE A 137 9.80 28.10 8.66
C ILE A 137 9.32 28.90 9.87
N ASN A 138 8.10 29.44 9.80
CA ASN A 138 7.49 30.12 10.92
C ASN A 138 7.30 29.13 12.09
N SER A 139 7.73 29.51 13.30
CA SER A 139 7.66 28.65 14.49
C SER A 139 6.23 28.21 14.85
N LEU A 140 5.21 28.96 14.44
CA LEU A 140 3.81 28.54 14.58
C LEU A 140 3.49 27.26 13.80
N LEU A 141 4.23 27.01 12.72
CA LEU A 141 4.06 25.82 11.87
C LEU A 141 4.97 24.68 12.33
N ALA A 142 6.23 24.98 12.65
CA ALA A 142 7.19 24.01 13.14
C ALA A 142 8.37 24.70 13.86
N ASP A 143 8.79 24.14 15.00
CA ASP A 143 9.94 24.66 15.76
C ASP A 143 11.28 24.35 15.07
N GLU A 144 11.40 23.19 14.42
CA GLU A 144 12.61 22.79 13.68
C GLU A 144 12.28 22.05 12.38
N VAL A 145 12.88 22.50 11.28
CA VAL A 145 12.79 21.89 9.96
C VAL A 145 14.19 21.72 9.40
N LYS A 146 14.57 20.47 9.11
CA LYS A 146 15.93 20.13 8.67
C LYS A 146 16.08 20.09 7.15
N LEU A 147 14.97 20.12 6.39
CA LEU A 147 14.99 20.04 4.92
C LEU A 147 15.91 21.10 4.29
N PHE A 148 15.88 22.35 4.77
CA PHE A 148 16.73 23.42 4.22
C PHE A 148 18.21 23.31 4.61
N GLY A 149 18.54 22.46 5.59
CA GLY A 149 19.91 22.10 5.95
C GLY A 149 20.43 20.84 5.25
N SER A 150 19.60 20.17 4.45
CA SER A 150 20.04 19.02 3.66
C SER A 150 20.94 19.47 2.52
N GLU A 151 22.05 18.75 2.32
CA GLU A 151 23.00 19.01 1.23
C GLU A 151 22.32 18.79 -0.12
N MET A 152 21.57 17.69 -0.27
CA MET A 152 20.90 17.34 -1.52
C MET A 152 19.78 18.32 -1.87
N TYR A 153 18.92 18.68 -0.91
CA TYR A 153 17.86 19.65 -1.19
C TYR A 153 18.44 21.03 -1.49
N SER A 154 19.51 21.42 -0.79
CA SER A 154 20.23 22.67 -1.08
C SER A 154 20.85 22.67 -2.48
N ALA A 155 21.42 21.55 -2.94
CA ALA A 155 21.93 21.40 -4.30
C ALA A 155 20.83 21.60 -5.36
N MET A 156 19.62 21.05 -5.12
CA MET A 156 18.46 21.32 -5.99
C MET A 156 18.15 22.82 -6.05
N LEU A 157 18.08 23.50 -4.91
CA LEU A 157 17.82 24.95 -4.85
C LEU A 157 18.92 25.78 -5.54
N SER A 158 20.19 25.40 -5.41
CA SER A 158 21.31 26.07 -6.08
C SER A 158 21.19 25.99 -7.61
N ILE A 159 20.79 24.84 -8.16
CA ILE A 159 20.56 24.67 -9.60
C ILE A 159 19.39 25.55 -10.05
N LEU A 160 18.26 25.54 -9.31
CA LEU A 160 17.10 26.39 -9.62
C LEU A 160 17.42 27.89 -9.64
N ARG A 161 18.41 28.31 -8.85
CA ARG A 161 18.84 29.71 -8.79
C ARG A 161 19.76 30.11 -9.94
N SER A 162 20.53 29.18 -10.48
CA SER A 162 21.73 29.49 -11.27
C SER A 162 21.69 28.98 -12.71
N LYS A 163 20.75 28.10 -13.05
CA LYS A 163 20.63 27.48 -14.38
C LYS A 163 19.28 27.78 -15.02
N ASP A 164 19.26 27.81 -16.35
CA ASP A 164 18.03 27.86 -17.14
C ASP A 164 17.48 26.44 -17.38
N ASN A 165 16.23 26.33 -17.87
CA ASN A 165 15.54 25.06 -18.18
C ASN A 165 15.31 24.10 -17.00
N THR A 166 15.12 24.62 -15.80
CA THR A 166 14.93 23.82 -14.58
C THR A 166 13.46 23.50 -14.25
N ALA A 167 12.56 23.55 -15.23
CA ALA A 167 11.12 23.49 -14.99
C ALA A 167 10.68 22.22 -14.25
N ASP A 168 11.22 21.06 -14.62
CA ASP A 168 10.91 19.79 -13.98
C ASP A 168 11.44 19.72 -12.55
N LEU A 169 12.72 20.06 -12.36
CA LEU A 169 13.32 20.12 -11.02
C LEU A 169 12.56 21.08 -10.10
N GLN A 170 12.10 22.22 -10.63
CA GLN A 170 11.30 23.19 -9.89
C GLN A 170 9.97 22.60 -9.43
N ARG A 171 9.30 21.82 -10.29
CA ARG A 171 8.05 21.12 -9.92
C ARG A 171 8.29 20.13 -8.78
N TYR A 172 9.35 19.33 -8.85
CA TYR A 172 9.68 18.37 -7.78
C TYR A 172 10.11 19.05 -6.47
N ALA A 173 11.01 20.04 -6.54
CA ALA A 173 11.45 20.78 -5.37
C ALA A 173 10.28 21.51 -4.68
N GLY A 174 9.36 22.08 -5.47
CA GLY A 174 8.12 22.67 -4.98
C GLY A 174 7.17 21.65 -4.37
N ALA A 175 7.07 20.44 -4.94
CA ALA A 175 6.26 19.35 -4.39
C ALA A 175 6.73 18.94 -2.97
N PHE A 176 8.05 18.86 -2.72
CA PHE A 176 8.56 18.58 -1.37
C PHE A 176 8.19 19.68 -0.36
N LEU A 177 8.24 20.95 -0.76
CA LEU A 177 7.80 22.06 0.10
C LEU A 177 6.31 22.00 0.39
N GLN A 178 5.49 21.74 -0.62
CA GLN A 178 4.05 21.59 -0.44
C GLN A 178 3.72 20.45 0.53
N LEU A 179 4.43 19.32 0.45
CA LEU A 179 4.25 18.19 1.37
C LEU A 179 4.66 18.53 2.79
N LEU A 180 5.80 19.23 2.95
CA LEU A 180 6.28 19.67 4.24
C LEU A 180 5.28 20.62 4.92
N VAL A 181 4.85 21.64 4.18
CA VAL A 181 3.88 22.63 4.66
C VAL A 181 2.52 21.98 4.90
N GLY A 182 2.07 21.07 4.04
CA GLY A 182 0.82 20.33 4.21
C GLY A 182 0.83 19.46 5.47
N ALA A 183 1.91 18.73 5.72
CA ALA A 183 2.04 17.85 6.88
C ALA A 183 2.08 18.64 8.20
N HIS A 184 2.87 19.71 8.26
CA HIS A 184 2.90 20.58 9.45
C HIS A 184 1.62 21.42 9.62
N GLY A 185 1.02 21.88 8.53
CA GLY A 185 -0.25 22.62 8.55
C GLY A 185 -1.39 21.77 9.12
N GLN A 186 -1.43 20.48 8.76
CA GLN A 186 -2.39 19.54 9.31
C GLN A 186 -2.17 19.26 10.80
N GLU A 187 -0.91 19.18 11.25
CA GLU A 187 -0.57 19.08 12.67
C GLU A 187 -1.08 20.30 13.44
N LEU A 188 -0.83 21.51 12.92
CA LEU A 188 -1.30 22.75 13.52
C LEU A 188 -2.83 22.80 13.61
N VAL A 189 -3.54 22.50 12.52
CA VAL A 189 -5.01 22.48 12.52
C VAL A 189 -5.57 21.41 13.45
N GLN A 190 -4.94 20.24 13.52
CA GLN A 190 -5.33 19.21 14.48
C GLN A 190 -5.21 19.72 15.92
N ARG A 191 -4.08 20.35 16.28
CA ARG A 191 -3.89 20.95 17.61
C ARG A 191 -4.93 22.03 17.89
N LEU A 192 -5.17 22.94 16.95
CA LEU A 192 -6.19 23.98 17.10
C LEU A 192 -7.60 23.42 17.32
N ASN A 193 -7.93 22.28 16.69
CA ASN A 193 -9.23 21.64 16.88
C ASN A 193 -9.34 20.85 18.19
N GLN A 194 -8.23 20.31 18.70
CA GLN A 194 -8.20 19.53 19.96
C GLN A 194 -8.02 20.40 21.20
N GLU A 195 -7.25 21.49 21.07
CA GLU A 195 -6.84 22.40 22.13
C GLU A 195 -7.41 23.81 21.86
N LEU A 196 -8.63 23.88 21.32
CA LEU A 196 -9.28 25.16 21.03
C LEU A 196 -9.40 26.03 22.29
N PHE A 197 -9.58 25.39 23.44
CA PHE A 197 -9.59 26.00 24.75
C PHE A 197 -8.53 25.33 25.63
N GLU A 198 -7.71 26.11 26.32
CA GLU A 198 -6.77 25.59 27.32
C GLU A 198 -7.49 24.95 28.53
N ALA A 199 -8.71 25.40 28.82
CA ALA A 199 -9.62 24.81 29.78
C ALA A 199 -11.07 25.17 29.43
N ALA A 200 -12.00 24.22 29.54
CA ALA A 200 -13.44 24.42 29.41
C ALA A 200 -14.19 23.54 30.44
N PRO A 201 -15.34 23.98 30.99
CA PRO A 201 -16.16 23.14 31.85
C PRO A 201 -16.86 22.01 31.09
N ASP A 202 -16.79 20.78 31.58
CA ASP A 202 -17.40 19.57 30.97
C ASP A 202 -18.94 19.59 30.98
N ASP A 203 -19.55 20.45 31.79
CA ASP A 203 -21.01 20.53 31.97
C ASP A 203 -21.71 21.49 31.00
N ILE A 204 -20.97 22.12 30.08
CA ILE A 204 -21.49 23.08 29.11
C ILE A 204 -21.29 22.56 27.67
N PRO A 205 -22.34 21.96 27.04
CA PRO A 205 -22.24 21.30 25.73
C PRO A 205 -21.83 22.19 24.54
N ILE A 206 -21.97 23.52 24.65
CA ILE A 206 -21.66 24.45 23.54
C ILE A 206 -20.17 24.44 23.16
N PHE A 207 -19.28 24.03 24.07
CA PHE A 207 -17.85 23.93 23.79
C PHE A 207 -17.51 22.71 22.92
N ASP A 208 -18.35 21.67 22.92
CA ASP A 208 -18.20 20.51 22.02
C ASP A 208 -18.55 20.89 20.57
N ASP A 209 -19.56 21.74 20.39
CA ASP A 209 -20.09 22.16 19.07
C ASP A 209 -19.11 22.98 18.22
N VAL A 210 -18.08 23.57 18.84
CA VAL A 210 -17.05 24.38 18.18
C VAL A 210 -15.75 23.60 17.91
N SER A 211 -15.67 22.34 18.35
CA SER A 211 -14.55 21.47 18.00
C SER A 211 -14.59 21.08 16.51
N GLY A 212 -13.43 21.02 15.84
CA GLY A 212 -13.36 20.63 14.43
C GLY A 212 -13.75 21.73 13.42
N MET A 213 -13.83 23.00 13.85
CA MET A 213 -14.16 24.14 12.97
C MET A 213 -13.08 24.45 11.92
N PHE A 214 -11.81 24.13 12.22
CA PHE A 214 -10.70 24.41 11.32
C PHE A 214 -10.43 23.20 10.42
N LYS A 215 -10.23 23.45 9.12
CA LYS A 215 -9.81 22.44 8.16
C LYS A 215 -8.72 23.00 7.26
N VAL A 216 -7.69 22.20 6.99
CA VAL A 216 -6.73 22.51 5.93
C VAL A 216 -7.40 22.22 4.59
N GLU A 217 -7.38 23.19 3.68
CA GLU A 217 -7.77 22.95 2.31
C GLU A 217 -6.56 22.44 1.52
N PHE A 218 -6.51 21.14 1.28
CA PHE A 218 -5.41 20.49 0.56
C PHE A 218 -5.52 20.60 -0.97
N SER A 219 -6.55 21.27 -1.49
CA SER A 219 -6.73 21.52 -2.92
C SER A 219 -5.50 22.20 -3.58
N GLN A 220 -4.65 22.85 -2.77
CA GLN A 220 -3.37 23.42 -3.20
C GLN A 220 -2.12 22.75 -2.59
N ALA A 221 -2.22 22.15 -1.39
CA ALA A 221 -1.07 21.55 -0.70
C ALA A 221 -0.91 20.06 -1.08
N GLY A 222 0.01 19.76 -1.98
CA GLY A 222 0.32 18.38 -2.43
C GLY A 222 -0.25 18.03 -3.80
N LEU A 223 -1.00 18.93 -4.45
CA LEU A 223 -1.51 18.74 -5.80
C LEU A 223 -0.37 18.56 -6.81
N SER A 224 0.71 19.33 -6.70
CA SER A 224 1.86 19.19 -7.61
C SER A 224 2.56 17.84 -7.42
N ALA A 225 2.69 17.38 -6.18
CA ALA A 225 3.23 16.04 -5.90
C ALA A 225 2.35 14.94 -6.52
N LEU A 226 1.03 15.06 -6.40
CA LEU A 226 0.07 14.14 -6.99
C LEU A 226 0.16 14.14 -8.52
N GLU A 227 0.16 15.31 -9.16
CA GLU A 227 0.26 15.42 -10.62
C GLU A 227 1.53 14.74 -11.13
N LEU A 228 2.67 14.97 -10.47
CA LEU A 228 3.95 14.36 -10.82
C LEU A 228 3.97 12.84 -10.63
N LEU A 229 3.24 12.31 -9.65
CA LEU A 229 3.11 10.87 -9.45
C LEU A 229 2.14 10.23 -10.44
N MET A 230 1.07 10.92 -10.82
CA MET A 230 0.09 10.41 -11.79
C MET A 230 0.58 10.48 -13.22
N GLU A 231 1.46 11.43 -13.54
CA GLU A 231 2.15 11.48 -14.83
C GLU A 231 2.95 10.19 -15.06
N SER A 232 3.02 9.76 -16.32
CA SER A 232 3.90 8.65 -16.72
C SER A 232 5.33 8.98 -16.30
N LYS A 233 6.06 7.96 -15.83
CA LYS A 233 7.45 8.14 -15.41
C LYS A 233 8.24 8.75 -16.57
N ARG A 234 8.97 9.83 -16.28
CA ARG A 234 9.76 10.53 -17.29
C ARG A 234 11.11 9.84 -17.34
N GLU A 235 11.60 9.64 -18.56
CA GLU A 235 12.95 9.13 -18.76
C GLU A 235 13.90 10.32 -18.78
N TYR A 236 14.90 10.27 -17.90
CA TYR A 236 15.96 11.26 -17.80
C TYR A 236 17.27 10.61 -18.21
N ASP A 237 18.09 11.33 -18.98
CA ASP A 237 19.44 10.89 -19.32
C ASP A 237 20.37 11.14 -18.12
N VAL A 238 20.44 10.14 -17.23
CA VAL A 238 21.24 10.26 -16.01
C VAL A 238 22.74 10.22 -16.30
N GLU A 239 23.15 9.43 -17.30
CA GLU A 239 24.55 9.20 -17.64
C GLU A 239 25.14 10.40 -18.40
N ASN A 240 24.49 10.84 -19.48
CA ASN A 240 25.03 11.86 -20.39
C ASN A 240 24.26 13.19 -20.34
N GLY A 241 23.14 13.26 -19.62
CA GLY A 241 22.35 14.49 -19.50
C GLY A 241 22.99 15.53 -18.56
N SER A 242 22.26 16.61 -18.28
CA SER A 242 22.71 17.67 -17.38
C SER A 242 22.62 17.26 -15.90
N THR A 243 23.23 18.04 -15.01
CA THR A 243 23.00 17.95 -13.56
C THR A 243 21.52 18.14 -13.22
N CYS A 244 20.79 18.95 -13.99
CA CYS A 244 19.35 19.12 -13.82
C CYS A 244 18.57 17.84 -14.15
N ASP A 245 18.97 17.08 -15.18
CA ASP A 245 18.35 15.80 -15.52
C ASP A 245 18.60 14.75 -14.42
N LEU A 246 19.84 14.67 -13.93
CA LEU A 246 20.21 13.80 -12.82
C LEU A 246 19.40 14.10 -11.56
N LEU A 247 19.33 15.38 -11.15
CA LEU A 247 18.59 15.78 -9.95
C LEU A 247 17.09 15.63 -10.13
N SER A 248 16.57 15.77 -11.36
CA SER A 248 15.14 15.55 -11.66
C SER A 248 14.79 14.06 -11.60
N ALA A 249 15.66 13.17 -12.12
CA ALA A 249 15.52 11.72 -11.96
C ALA A 249 15.54 11.30 -10.49
N LEU A 250 16.50 11.86 -9.73
CA LEU A 250 16.61 11.64 -8.29
C LEU A 250 15.36 12.12 -7.55
N ALA A 251 14.90 13.34 -7.83
CA ALA A 251 13.74 13.91 -7.17
C ALA A 251 12.45 13.15 -7.51
N GLN A 252 12.30 12.66 -8.74
CA GLN A 252 11.21 11.77 -9.12
C GLN A 252 11.23 10.48 -8.30
N GLN A 253 12.38 9.82 -8.20
CA GLN A 253 12.51 8.57 -7.44
C GLN A 253 12.28 8.80 -5.94
N LEU A 254 12.79 9.89 -5.38
CA LEU A 254 12.59 10.25 -3.97
C LEU A 254 11.11 10.49 -3.67
N LEU A 255 10.40 11.20 -4.55
CA LEU A 255 8.95 11.40 -4.43
C LEU A 255 8.20 10.06 -4.45
N GLU A 256 8.51 9.17 -5.39
CA GLU A 256 7.92 7.81 -5.44
C GLU A 256 8.19 7.02 -4.15
N ASN A 257 9.41 7.11 -3.62
CA ASN A 257 9.81 6.42 -2.39
C ASN A 257 9.03 6.93 -1.16
N ILE A 258 8.81 8.26 -1.04
CA ILE A 258 7.97 8.83 0.02
C ILE A 258 6.55 8.28 -0.09
N PHE A 259 5.93 8.37 -1.27
CA PHE A 259 4.52 7.98 -1.43
C PHE A 259 4.27 6.48 -1.35
N THR A 260 5.26 5.66 -1.69
CA THR A 260 5.21 4.20 -1.47
C THR A 260 5.04 3.82 0.01
N THR A 261 5.35 4.72 0.95
CA THR A 261 5.14 4.46 2.38
C THR A 261 3.97 5.21 2.98
N VAL A 262 3.52 6.27 2.31
CA VAL A 262 2.56 7.23 2.81
C VAL A 262 1.15 6.98 2.25
N LEU A 263 1.04 6.44 1.04
CA LEU A 263 -0.24 6.20 0.38
C LEU A 263 -1.12 5.20 1.14
N ASP A 264 -2.27 5.67 1.60
CA ASP A 264 -3.28 4.88 2.26
C ASP A 264 -4.34 4.37 1.25
N TYR A 265 -3.92 3.54 0.29
CA TYR A 265 -4.86 2.92 -0.68
C TYR A 265 -5.90 2.03 0.00
N GLN A 266 -5.63 1.60 1.23
CA GLN A 266 -6.52 0.81 2.05
C GLN A 266 -7.80 1.59 2.38
N SER A 267 -7.66 2.85 2.83
CA SER A 267 -8.82 3.74 3.06
C SER A 267 -9.67 3.96 1.80
N LEU A 268 -9.07 3.94 0.60
CA LEU A 268 -9.83 4.03 -0.65
C LEU A 268 -10.75 2.82 -0.83
N ILE A 269 -10.21 1.62 -0.69
CA ILE A 269 -10.96 0.38 -0.85
C ILE A 269 -12.06 0.30 0.21
N ASP A 270 -11.72 0.57 1.47
CA ASP A 270 -12.64 0.46 2.59
C ASP A 270 -13.83 1.42 2.46
N SER A 271 -13.57 2.68 2.07
CA SER A 271 -14.62 3.68 1.86
C SER A 271 -15.53 3.36 0.67
N HIS A 272 -15.04 2.57 -0.30
CA HIS A 272 -15.77 2.27 -1.54
C HIS A 272 -16.39 0.87 -1.61
N PHE A 273 -15.90 -0.09 -0.82
CA PHE A 273 -16.32 -1.50 -0.91
C PHE A 273 -17.83 -1.66 -0.72
N ARG A 274 -18.43 -0.92 0.22
CA ARG A 274 -19.87 -0.93 0.48
C ARG A 274 -20.74 -0.62 -0.75
N TYR A 275 -20.21 0.12 -1.73
CA TYR A 275 -20.95 0.48 -2.93
C TYR A 275 -21.11 -0.70 -3.89
N LEU A 276 -20.34 -1.79 -3.73
CA LEU A 276 -20.57 -3.04 -4.44
C LEU A 276 -21.99 -3.59 -4.19
N TYR A 277 -22.60 -3.28 -3.05
CA TYR A 277 -23.96 -3.71 -2.69
C TYR A 277 -25.09 -2.84 -3.24
N SER A 278 -24.78 -1.65 -3.78
CA SER A 278 -25.78 -0.63 -4.12
C SER A 278 -25.67 -0.09 -5.55
N PRO A 279 -25.56 -0.93 -6.59
CA PRO A 279 -25.44 -0.44 -7.97
C PRO A 279 -26.65 0.37 -8.45
N LYS A 280 -27.85 0.08 -7.95
CA LYS A 280 -29.09 0.77 -8.34
C LYS A 280 -29.08 2.26 -7.99
N THR A 281 -28.55 2.61 -6.83
CA THR A 281 -28.54 3.98 -6.29
C THR A 281 -27.20 4.67 -6.51
N GLU A 282 -26.08 3.93 -6.47
CA GLU A 282 -24.72 4.46 -6.44
C GLU A 282 -23.87 3.92 -7.61
N TRP A 283 -24.43 3.90 -8.83
CA TRP A 283 -23.81 3.32 -10.03
C TRP A 283 -22.37 3.80 -10.32
N ALA A 284 -22.10 5.09 -10.13
CA ALA A 284 -20.77 5.64 -10.37
C ALA A 284 -19.73 5.06 -9.41
N LYS A 285 -20.07 4.92 -8.12
CA LYS A 285 -19.15 4.36 -7.12
C LYS A 285 -19.03 2.85 -7.24
N PHE A 286 -20.13 2.17 -7.56
CA PHE A 286 -20.15 0.75 -7.90
C PHE A 286 -19.19 0.44 -9.06
N SER A 287 -19.36 1.11 -10.21
CA SER A 287 -18.53 0.87 -11.38
C SER A 287 -17.05 1.20 -11.15
N LYS A 288 -16.75 2.28 -10.41
CA LYS A 288 -15.36 2.59 -9.99
C LYS A 288 -14.71 1.42 -9.27
N MET A 289 -15.39 0.84 -8.29
CA MET A 289 -14.86 -0.25 -7.49
C MET A 289 -14.69 -1.54 -8.31
N VAL A 290 -15.65 -1.86 -9.19
CA VAL A 290 -15.55 -3.01 -10.11
C VAL A 290 -14.31 -2.88 -11.00
N ILE A 291 -14.14 -1.72 -11.66
CA ILE A 291 -13.00 -1.47 -12.55
C ILE A 291 -11.68 -1.53 -11.78
N PHE A 292 -11.64 -0.94 -10.59
CA PHE A 292 -10.47 -0.98 -9.74
C PHE A 292 -10.06 -2.41 -9.39
N LEU A 293 -10.98 -3.26 -8.92
CA LEU A 293 -10.68 -4.65 -8.56
C LEU A 293 -10.20 -5.47 -9.78
N TRP A 294 -10.76 -5.19 -10.98
CA TRP A 294 -10.34 -5.85 -12.22
C TRP A 294 -8.92 -5.46 -12.62
N ALA A 295 -8.60 -4.16 -12.58
CA ALA A 295 -7.25 -3.65 -12.83
C ALA A 295 -6.25 -4.20 -11.81
N THR A 296 -6.64 -4.21 -10.52
CA THR A 296 -5.85 -4.75 -9.41
C THR A 296 -5.47 -6.19 -9.68
N ARG A 297 -6.45 -7.04 -10.04
CA ARG A 297 -6.19 -8.44 -10.35
C ARG A 297 -5.28 -8.61 -11.57
N LYS A 298 -5.55 -7.86 -12.66
CA LYS A 298 -4.72 -7.93 -13.87
C LYS A 298 -3.27 -7.58 -13.54
N TYR A 299 -3.05 -6.49 -12.81
CA TYR A 299 -1.72 -6.06 -12.40
C TYR A 299 -0.99 -7.12 -11.56
N ILE A 300 -1.64 -7.74 -10.56
CA ILE A 300 -1.03 -8.82 -9.76
C ILE A 300 -0.62 -10.01 -10.64
N LYS A 301 -1.47 -10.40 -11.61
CA LYS A 301 -1.15 -11.50 -12.53
C LYS A 301 0.03 -11.13 -13.43
N ASP A 302 -0.03 -9.96 -14.05
CA ASP A 302 1.00 -9.49 -14.98
C ASP A 302 2.35 -9.34 -14.25
N GLN A 303 2.37 -8.94 -12.97
CA GLN A 303 3.62 -8.85 -12.18
C GLN A 303 4.39 -10.17 -12.14
N LEU A 304 3.72 -11.31 -11.94
CA LEU A 304 4.38 -12.61 -11.92
C LEU A 304 5.03 -12.93 -13.27
N ASP A 305 4.38 -12.54 -14.36
CA ASP A 305 4.90 -12.72 -15.72
C ASP A 305 6.14 -11.84 -15.97
N HIS A 306 6.20 -10.64 -15.37
CA HIS A 306 7.29 -9.67 -15.55
C HIS A 306 8.49 -9.89 -14.64
N VAL A 307 8.33 -10.58 -13.50
CA VAL A 307 9.43 -10.96 -12.60
C VAL A 307 10.47 -11.84 -13.31
N GLY A 308 10.12 -12.46 -14.44
CA GLY A 308 11.05 -13.20 -15.28
C GLY A 308 11.45 -14.52 -14.65
N LYS A 309 12.75 -14.85 -14.61
CA LYS A 309 13.22 -16.08 -13.97
C LYS A 309 13.18 -15.92 -12.45
N LEU A 310 12.29 -16.66 -11.79
CA LEU A 310 12.26 -16.76 -10.34
C LEU A 310 13.64 -17.16 -9.79
N PRO A 311 14.04 -16.66 -8.61
CA PRO A 311 15.29 -17.07 -7.98
C PRO A 311 15.28 -18.58 -7.72
N ASP A 312 16.47 -19.20 -7.78
CA ASP A 312 16.62 -20.65 -7.57
C ASP A 312 16.52 -21.04 -6.06
N ASN A 313 16.34 -20.06 -5.17
CA ASN A 313 16.23 -20.22 -3.72
C ASN A 313 15.32 -19.15 -3.08
N GLY A 314 14.78 -19.45 -1.90
CA GLY A 314 13.91 -18.56 -1.13
C GLY A 314 12.97 -19.31 -0.18
N TYR A 315 12.12 -18.59 0.55
CA TYR A 315 11.28 -19.17 1.60
C TYR A 315 10.33 -20.29 1.11
N TYR A 316 9.79 -20.18 -0.10
CA TYR A 316 8.95 -21.23 -0.69
C TYR A 316 9.78 -22.45 -1.12
N HIS A 317 11.05 -22.27 -1.51
CA HIS A 317 11.96 -23.37 -1.81
C HIS A 317 12.33 -24.15 -0.54
N ASP A 318 12.47 -23.46 0.59
CA ASP A 318 12.78 -24.07 1.89
C ASP A 318 11.66 -24.99 2.40
N LEU A 319 10.43 -24.88 1.88
CA LEU A 319 9.35 -25.82 2.21
C LEU A 319 9.69 -27.26 1.77
N LYS A 320 10.33 -27.43 0.61
CA LYS A 320 10.80 -28.75 0.17
C LYS A 320 11.80 -29.36 1.15
N ARG A 321 12.65 -28.52 1.74
CA ARG A 321 13.64 -28.94 2.73
C ARG A 321 13.01 -29.43 4.03
N CYS A 322 11.76 -29.07 4.32
CA CYS A 322 11.04 -29.63 5.47
C CYS A 322 10.85 -31.15 5.35
N GLU A 323 10.53 -31.65 4.15
CA GLU A 323 10.42 -33.08 3.90
C GLU A 323 11.75 -33.80 4.13
N GLU A 324 12.85 -33.24 3.62
CA GLU A 324 14.21 -33.76 3.82
C GLU A 324 14.61 -33.85 5.30
N LEU A 325 14.06 -32.95 6.13
CA LEU A 325 14.29 -32.88 7.57
C LEU A 325 13.27 -33.69 8.40
N GLY A 326 12.32 -34.38 7.77
CA GLY A 326 11.26 -35.12 8.45
C GLY A 326 10.24 -34.24 9.19
N ILE A 327 10.06 -33.00 8.72
CA ILE A 327 9.07 -32.05 9.22
C ILE A 327 7.81 -32.15 8.37
N GLU A 328 6.67 -32.37 9.00
CA GLU A 328 5.36 -32.43 8.34
C GLU A 328 4.79 -31.01 8.22
N ILE A 329 4.44 -30.58 7.00
CA ILE A 329 3.71 -29.34 6.74
C ILE A 329 2.21 -29.63 6.81
N SER A 330 1.56 -29.27 7.91
CA SER A 330 0.13 -29.62 8.11
C SER A 330 -0.82 -28.57 7.54
N ALA A 331 -0.41 -27.30 7.46
CA ALA A 331 -1.22 -26.24 6.86
C ALA A 331 -0.37 -25.08 6.35
N ILE A 332 -0.85 -24.44 5.28
CA ILE A 332 -0.29 -23.21 4.75
C ILE A 332 -1.41 -22.17 4.66
N GLY A 333 -1.20 -21.02 5.28
CA GLY A 333 -2.02 -19.83 5.09
C GLY A 333 -1.22 -18.71 4.43
N THR A 334 -1.91 -17.79 3.77
CA THR A 334 -1.25 -16.62 3.18
C THR A 334 -2.16 -15.39 3.21
N ALA A 335 -1.52 -14.24 3.37
CA ALA A 335 -2.13 -12.92 3.16
C ALA A 335 -1.89 -12.40 1.73
N ASN A 336 -1.10 -13.11 0.92
CA ASN A 336 -0.73 -12.74 -0.44
C ASN A 336 -1.83 -13.17 -1.42
N TYR A 337 -1.96 -12.39 -2.51
CA TYR A 337 -3.01 -12.60 -3.50
C TYR A 337 -2.61 -13.54 -4.63
N ASN A 338 -1.32 -13.69 -4.91
CA ASN A 338 -0.81 -14.60 -5.94
C ASN A 338 -0.66 -16.02 -5.41
N ASN A 339 -0.44 -16.97 -6.33
CA ASN A 339 -0.29 -18.39 -6.04
C ASN A 339 1.18 -18.84 -6.22
N LEU A 340 2.14 -17.98 -5.84
CA LEU A 340 3.56 -18.24 -6.10
C LEU A 340 4.08 -19.46 -5.32
N VAL A 341 3.56 -19.69 -4.12
CA VAL A 341 3.95 -20.85 -3.30
C VAL A 341 3.52 -22.17 -3.94
N GLU A 342 2.33 -22.22 -4.54
CA GLU A 342 1.85 -23.36 -5.32
C GLU A 342 2.66 -23.55 -6.59
N ALA A 343 2.91 -22.47 -7.35
CA ALA A 343 3.68 -22.53 -8.59
C ALA A 343 5.11 -23.07 -8.36
N ILE A 344 5.77 -22.65 -7.28
CA ILE A 344 7.11 -23.15 -6.93
C ILE A 344 7.05 -24.60 -6.46
N ALA A 345 6.04 -24.98 -5.68
CA ALA A 345 5.86 -26.38 -5.26
C ALA A 345 5.67 -27.32 -6.46
N GLU A 346 4.84 -26.93 -7.43
CA GLU A 346 4.67 -27.63 -8.71
C GLU A 346 5.98 -27.71 -9.51
N GLN A 347 6.71 -26.60 -9.62
CA GLN A 347 8.00 -26.55 -10.33
C GLN A 347 9.06 -27.47 -9.70
N LEU A 348 9.07 -27.59 -8.37
CA LEU A 348 10.01 -28.42 -7.62
C LEU A 348 9.56 -29.88 -7.46
N ASP A 349 8.40 -30.25 -8.03
CA ASP A 349 7.74 -31.55 -7.92
C ASP A 349 7.57 -31.99 -6.45
N TYR A 350 7.04 -31.08 -5.62
CA TYR A 350 6.79 -31.29 -4.20
C TYR A 350 5.34 -30.99 -3.84
N GLN A 351 4.76 -31.81 -2.96
CA GLN A 351 3.36 -31.67 -2.55
C GLN A 351 3.24 -30.82 -1.29
N ILE A 352 2.42 -29.77 -1.38
CA ILE A 352 2.04 -28.94 -0.24
C ILE A 352 0.54 -29.11 0.08
N PRO A 353 0.11 -28.90 1.34
CA PRO A 353 -1.32 -28.85 1.64
C PRO A 353 -1.98 -27.64 0.94
N ASN A 354 -3.30 -27.71 0.75
CA ASN A 354 -4.06 -26.60 0.21
C ASN A 354 -3.76 -25.28 0.95
N VAL A 355 -3.49 -24.24 0.17
CA VAL A 355 -3.15 -22.91 0.67
C VAL A 355 -4.42 -22.13 0.99
N HIS A 356 -4.46 -21.55 2.19
CA HIS A 356 -5.59 -20.75 2.66
C HIS A 356 -5.31 -19.25 2.46
N HIS A 357 -5.87 -18.65 1.40
CA HIS A 357 -5.77 -17.21 1.13
C HIS A 357 -6.76 -16.41 1.98
N LEU A 358 -6.26 -15.75 3.04
CA LEU A 358 -7.09 -15.03 4.02
C LEU A 358 -7.57 -13.66 3.55
N ASN A 359 -6.91 -13.08 2.55
CA ASN A 359 -7.28 -11.80 1.93
C ASN A 359 -7.91 -11.99 0.53
N GLY A 360 -8.24 -13.24 0.18
CA GLY A 360 -8.59 -13.64 -1.18
C GLY A 360 -7.35 -13.78 -2.07
N GLY A 361 -7.57 -14.17 -3.33
CA GLY A 361 -6.50 -14.40 -4.29
C GLY A 361 -6.91 -14.10 -5.72
N VAL A 362 -5.95 -14.17 -6.64
CA VAL A 362 -6.16 -13.93 -8.08
C VAL A 362 -7.12 -14.95 -8.72
N CYS A 363 -7.40 -16.06 -8.06
CA CYS A 363 -8.40 -17.03 -8.50
C CYS A 363 -9.76 -16.86 -7.80
N ASP A 364 -9.90 -15.94 -6.84
CA ASP A 364 -11.14 -15.74 -6.10
C ASP A 364 -12.00 -14.62 -6.69
N TYR A 365 -13.31 -14.88 -6.77
CA TYR A 365 -14.31 -13.97 -7.29
C TYR A 365 -15.49 -13.85 -6.34
N TYR A 366 -15.87 -12.62 -6.05
CA TYR A 366 -16.95 -12.26 -5.17
C TYR A 366 -18.20 -11.86 -5.95
N ASN A 367 -19.32 -12.43 -5.54
CA ASN A 367 -20.64 -12.04 -6.00
C ASN A 367 -21.26 -11.07 -4.97
N PRO A 368 -21.29 -9.75 -5.25
CA PRO A 368 -21.82 -8.78 -4.31
C PRO A 368 -23.34 -8.84 -4.14
N TYR A 369 -24.07 -9.49 -5.06
CA TYR A 369 -25.51 -9.67 -4.94
C TYR A 369 -25.86 -10.83 -3.98
N LYS A 370 -25.14 -11.94 -4.06
CA LYS A 370 -25.37 -13.14 -3.22
C LYS A 370 -24.51 -13.17 -1.95
N ASN A 371 -23.50 -12.30 -1.84
CA ASN A 371 -22.49 -12.33 -0.80
C ASN A 371 -21.76 -13.69 -0.70
N SER A 372 -21.36 -14.23 -1.85
CA SER A 372 -20.66 -15.51 -1.96
C SER A 372 -19.32 -15.36 -2.66
N VAL A 373 -18.38 -16.25 -2.37
CA VAL A 373 -17.07 -16.30 -3.03
C VAL A 373 -16.94 -17.61 -3.80
N VAL A 374 -16.47 -17.53 -5.05
CA VAL A 374 -16.15 -18.68 -5.89
C VAL A 374 -14.69 -18.62 -6.29
N SER A 375 -14.03 -19.77 -6.36
CA SER A 375 -12.64 -19.88 -6.81
C SER A 375 -12.61 -20.49 -8.20
N CYS A 376 -12.03 -19.77 -9.17
CA CYS A 376 -11.97 -20.14 -10.58
C CYS A 376 -10.51 -20.04 -11.06
N GLN A 377 -9.97 -21.14 -11.60
CA GLN A 377 -8.60 -21.15 -12.15
C GLN A 377 -8.56 -20.45 -13.52
N HIS A 378 -9.58 -20.67 -14.34
CA HIS A 378 -9.71 -20.04 -15.66
C HIS A 378 -10.80 -18.97 -15.67
N VAL A 379 -10.63 -17.97 -16.53
CA VAL A 379 -11.58 -16.85 -16.65
C VAL A 379 -12.91 -17.33 -17.24
N GLU A 380 -12.87 -18.39 -18.05
CA GLU A 380 -14.07 -18.99 -18.63
C GLU A 380 -14.98 -19.64 -17.58
N ASP A 381 -14.43 -20.07 -16.44
CA ASP A 381 -15.15 -20.73 -15.36
C ASP A 381 -15.97 -19.76 -14.49
N ILE A 382 -15.73 -18.46 -14.63
CA ILE A 382 -16.43 -17.44 -13.87
C ILE A 382 -17.90 -17.42 -14.32
N PRO A 383 -18.87 -17.56 -13.40
CA PRO A 383 -20.28 -17.49 -13.77
C PRO A 383 -20.62 -16.12 -14.40
N LYS A 384 -21.39 -16.16 -15.49
CA LYS A 384 -21.71 -14.96 -16.30
C LYS A 384 -23.15 -14.47 -16.11
N ASP A 385 -23.93 -15.14 -15.28
CA ASP A 385 -25.32 -14.79 -14.95
C ASP A 385 -25.42 -13.49 -14.14
N GLN A 386 -24.36 -13.17 -13.38
CA GLN A 386 -24.29 -12.01 -12.50
C GLN A 386 -22.92 -11.32 -12.62
N ILE A 387 -22.76 -10.18 -11.97
CA ILE A 387 -21.46 -9.51 -11.90
C ILE A 387 -20.64 -10.17 -10.80
N TYR A 388 -19.49 -10.70 -11.18
CA TYR A 388 -18.46 -11.18 -10.26
C TYR A 388 -17.26 -10.24 -10.32
N VAL A 389 -16.72 -9.90 -9.16
CA VAL A 389 -15.53 -9.06 -9.02
C VAL A 389 -14.39 -9.85 -8.38
N PRO A 390 -13.12 -9.65 -8.75
CA PRO A 390 -11.99 -10.21 -8.04
C PRO A 390 -12.11 -9.94 -6.54
N PHE A 391 -11.88 -10.99 -5.76
CA PHE A 391 -11.96 -10.91 -4.32
C PHE A 391 -10.57 -10.60 -3.75
N ILE A 392 -10.29 -9.31 -3.62
CA ILE A 392 -9.02 -8.78 -3.11
C ILE A 392 -9.35 -7.88 -1.92
N LEU A 393 -8.93 -8.27 -0.73
CA LEU A 393 -9.21 -7.56 0.52
C LEU A 393 -7.99 -6.82 1.05
N THR A 394 -8.21 -5.64 1.62
CA THR A 394 -7.23 -4.85 2.39
C THR A 394 -7.04 -5.37 3.81
N GLN A 395 -6.06 -4.82 4.53
CA GLN A 395 -5.72 -5.24 5.89
C GLN A 395 -6.71 -4.71 6.94
N SER A 396 -7.31 -3.51 6.77
CA SER A 396 -8.28 -2.92 7.74
C SER A 396 -9.75 -3.19 7.48
N GLY A 397 -10.13 -3.65 6.29
CA GLY A 397 -11.54 -3.64 5.91
C GLY A 397 -12.41 -4.36 6.94
N LEU A 398 -13.51 -3.73 7.36
CA LEU A 398 -14.70 -4.45 7.81
C LEU A 398 -15.18 -5.28 6.60
N LYS A 399 -14.46 -6.37 6.35
CA LYS A 399 -14.57 -7.27 5.20
C LYS A 399 -16.02 -7.76 5.09
N PRO A 400 -16.45 -8.33 3.94
CA PRO A 400 -17.49 -9.35 3.97
C PRO A 400 -16.96 -10.62 4.65
N LEU A 401 -16.49 -10.52 5.89
CA LEU A 401 -16.42 -11.66 6.82
C LEU A 401 -17.82 -12.25 7.08
N THR A 402 -18.87 -11.58 6.58
CA THR A 402 -20.22 -12.11 6.47
C THR A 402 -20.36 -13.20 5.40
N SER A 403 -19.42 -13.37 4.46
CA SER A 403 -19.50 -14.52 3.56
C SER A 403 -19.13 -15.78 4.33
N VAL A 404 -19.98 -16.80 4.20
CA VAL A 404 -19.78 -18.09 4.85
C VAL A 404 -18.52 -18.77 4.31
N ASP A 405 -18.19 -18.55 3.04
CA ASP A 405 -17.00 -19.10 2.39
C ASP A 405 -15.71 -18.62 3.08
N MET A 406 -15.60 -17.31 3.35
CA MET A 406 -14.44 -16.77 4.03
C MET A 406 -14.38 -17.18 5.50
N SER A 407 -15.51 -17.18 6.20
CA SER A 407 -15.57 -17.68 7.57
C SER A 407 -15.05 -19.12 7.67
N ARG A 408 -15.46 -19.99 6.75
CA ARG A 408 -14.96 -21.38 6.68
C ARG A 408 -13.46 -21.45 6.43
N ARG A 409 -12.89 -20.59 5.57
CA ARG A 409 -11.44 -20.56 5.31
C ARG A 409 -10.65 -20.20 6.58
N TYR A 410 -11.08 -19.18 7.32
CA TYR A 410 -10.43 -18.76 8.57
C TYR A 410 -10.52 -19.85 9.64
N VAL A 411 -11.73 -20.38 9.88
CA VAL A 411 -11.94 -21.44 10.87
C VAL A 411 -11.14 -22.70 10.51
N SER A 412 -11.18 -23.13 9.25
CA SER A 412 -10.42 -24.30 8.81
C SER A 412 -8.91 -24.14 8.96
N LEU A 413 -8.37 -22.94 8.74
CA LEU A 413 -6.95 -22.69 8.95
C LEU A 413 -6.60 -22.69 10.45
N PHE A 414 -7.43 -22.03 11.26
CA PHE A 414 -7.29 -22.02 12.72
C PHE A 414 -7.29 -23.45 13.30
N ASP A 415 -8.27 -24.27 12.91
CA ASP A 415 -8.39 -25.65 13.39
C ASP A 415 -7.13 -26.46 13.05
N ARG A 416 -6.62 -26.33 11.82
CA ARG A 416 -5.37 -27.02 11.41
C ARG A 416 -4.14 -26.51 12.16
N TYR A 417 -4.03 -25.21 12.40
CA TYR A 417 -2.94 -24.67 13.23
C TYR A 417 -3.04 -25.10 14.69
N SER A 418 -4.25 -25.33 15.20
CA SER A 418 -4.45 -25.86 16.56
C SER A 418 -3.93 -27.29 16.73
N GLU A 419 -3.76 -28.03 15.64
CA GLU A 419 -3.19 -29.38 15.61
C GLU A 419 -1.67 -29.40 15.38
N CYS A 420 -1.06 -28.27 14.97
CA CYS A 420 0.38 -28.15 14.74
C CYS A 420 1.17 -28.07 16.05
N ASP A 421 2.43 -28.51 16.04
CA ASP A 421 3.34 -28.34 17.19
C ASP A 421 3.77 -26.87 17.34
N ALA A 422 4.00 -26.19 16.22
CA ALA A 422 4.33 -24.77 16.17
C ALA A 422 3.90 -24.14 14.84
N ILE A 423 3.89 -22.81 14.81
CA ILE A 423 3.50 -22.03 13.64
C ILE A 423 4.66 -21.11 13.25
N VAL A 424 5.00 -21.09 11.96
CA VAL A 424 6.05 -20.23 11.39
C VAL A 424 5.39 -19.16 10.53
N VAL A 425 5.64 -17.90 10.84
CA VAL A 425 5.11 -16.74 10.12
C VAL A 425 6.25 -16.04 9.41
N ILE A 426 6.16 -15.89 8.10
CA ILE A 426 7.25 -15.40 7.25
C ILE A 426 6.77 -14.17 6.48
N GLY A 427 7.47 -13.05 6.68
CA GLY A 427 7.25 -11.82 5.91
C GLY A 427 5.89 -11.15 6.13
N TYR A 428 5.13 -11.58 7.15
CA TYR A 428 3.88 -10.94 7.51
C TYR A 428 4.12 -9.84 8.56
N GLY A 429 3.81 -8.60 8.17
CA GLY A 429 3.89 -7.44 9.05
C GLY A 429 2.61 -7.28 9.86
N PHE A 430 2.58 -7.84 11.08
CA PHE A 430 1.46 -7.60 12.01
C PHE A 430 1.24 -6.08 12.16
N ASN A 431 0.00 -5.64 12.00
CA ASN A 431 -0.43 -4.24 12.15
C ASN A 431 -1.69 -4.21 13.03
N ILE A 432 -2.08 -3.05 13.56
CA ILE A 432 -3.26 -2.97 14.44
C ILE A 432 -4.59 -3.15 13.68
N ASP A 433 -4.56 -2.89 12.39
CA ASP A 433 -5.74 -2.83 11.52
C ASP A 433 -6.25 -4.23 11.12
N ASP A 434 -5.35 -5.23 11.03
CA ASP A 434 -5.67 -6.62 10.70
C ASP A 434 -6.05 -7.43 11.94
N SER A 435 -7.04 -6.91 12.66
CA SER A 435 -7.51 -7.49 13.92
C SER A 435 -8.01 -8.93 13.78
N HIS A 436 -8.42 -9.35 12.57
CA HIS A 436 -8.94 -10.69 12.29
C HIS A 436 -7.83 -11.73 12.20
N ILE A 437 -6.79 -11.48 11.39
CA ILE A 437 -5.63 -12.37 11.31
C ILE A 437 -4.88 -12.34 12.65
N ASN A 438 -4.72 -11.16 13.26
CA ASN A 438 -4.14 -11.04 14.60
C ASN A 438 -4.93 -11.83 15.65
N GLY A 439 -6.27 -11.80 15.56
CA GLY A 439 -7.16 -12.54 16.44
C GLY A 439 -6.92 -14.05 16.35
N LEU A 440 -6.79 -14.58 15.13
CA LEU A 440 -6.47 -15.99 14.88
C LEU A 440 -5.15 -16.39 15.56
N PHE A 441 -4.08 -15.62 15.37
CA PHE A 441 -2.77 -15.93 15.97
C PHE A 441 -2.76 -15.76 17.49
N ARG A 442 -3.37 -14.68 18.00
CA ARG A 442 -3.49 -14.46 19.44
C ARG A 442 -4.21 -15.62 20.12
N GLN A 443 -5.32 -16.09 19.55
CA GLN A 443 -6.07 -17.20 20.13
C GLN A 443 -5.23 -18.50 20.13
N LEU A 444 -4.49 -18.78 19.06
CA LEU A 444 -3.60 -19.94 19.01
C LEU A 444 -2.49 -19.87 20.09
N ILE A 445 -1.97 -18.68 20.36
CA ILE A 445 -0.93 -18.47 21.39
C ILE A 445 -1.53 -18.58 22.79
N GLU A 446 -2.62 -17.87 23.07
CA GLU A 446 -3.14 -17.71 24.43
C GLU A 446 -4.01 -18.88 24.89
N ASP A 447 -4.85 -19.42 24.01
CA ASP A 447 -5.83 -20.45 24.37
C ASP A 447 -5.32 -21.86 24.01
N ASN A 448 -4.53 -21.98 22.94
CA ASN A 448 -4.01 -23.26 22.45
C ASN A 448 -2.52 -23.49 22.75
N ASN A 449 -1.86 -22.57 23.46
CA ASN A 449 -0.44 -22.65 23.85
C ASN A 449 0.51 -22.95 22.67
N LYS A 450 0.24 -22.39 21.48
CA LYS A 450 1.09 -22.60 20.30
C LYS A 450 2.32 -21.71 20.32
N SER A 451 3.47 -22.31 20.02
CA SER A 451 4.71 -21.58 19.76
C SER A 451 4.66 -20.91 18.39
N LEU A 452 4.98 -19.62 18.34
CA LEU A 452 5.04 -18.83 17.11
C LEU A 452 6.49 -18.45 16.81
N TYR A 453 6.98 -18.82 15.63
CA TYR A 453 8.26 -18.35 15.08
C TYR A 453 7.99 -17.29 14.03
N TRP A 454 8.46 -16.07 14.25
CA TRP A 454 8.24 -14.95 13.33
C TRP A 454 9.54 -14.56 12.62
N ILE A 455 9.53 -14.66 11.30
CA ILE A 455 10.64 -14.32 10.40
C ILE A 455 10.27 -13.03 9.66
N CYS A 456 11.01 -11.97 9.95
CA CYS A 456 10.82 -10.64 9.37
C CYS A 456 12.16 -10.08 8.84
N LEU A 457 12.08 -8.95 8.13
CA LEU A 457 13.24 -8.34 7.51
C LEU A 457 14.13 -7.70 8.59
N ASN A 458 15.45 -7.80 8.40
CA ASN A 458 16.43 -7.22 9.33
C ASN A 458 16.37 -5.67 9.40
N THR A 459 15.67 -5.05 8.45
CA THR A 459 15.42 -3.61 8.42
C THR A 459 14.49 -3.12 9.54
N ASP A 460 13.77 -4.03 10.20
CA ASP A 460 12.73 -3.67 11.18
C ASP A 460 13.26 -3.60 12.63
N GLY A 461 14.58 -3.58 12.81
CA GLY A 461 15.25 -3.46 14.10
C GLY A 461 15.75 -4.80 14.67
N THR A 462 16.17 -4.78 15.93
CA THR A 462 16.67 -6.01 16.60
C THR A 462 15.53 -6.99 16.90
N ALA A 463 15.83 -8.29 16.98
CA ALA A 463 14.84 -9.33 17.30
C ALA A 463 14.06 -9.04 18.60
N GLU A 464 14.72 -8.51 19.63
CA GLU A 464 14.06 -8.14 20.89
C GLU A 464 13.10 -6.96 20.74
N THR A 465 13.50 -5.93 19.97
CA THR A 465 12.63 -4.79 19.67
C THR A 465 11.39 -5.26 18.90
N GLN A 466 11.59 -6.09 17.87
CA GLN A 466 10.53 -6.66 17.06
C GLN A 466 9.60 -7.55 17.88
N LYS A 467 10.13 -8.42 18.76
CA LYS A 467 9.33 -9.25 19.68
C LYS A 467 8.45 -8.39 20.58
N ARG A 468 9.00 -7.32 21.17
CA ARG A 468 8.22 -6.39 22.01
C ARG A 468 7.11 -5.71 21.22
N THR A 469 7.39 -5.25 20.00
CA THR A 469 6.38 -4.64 19.12
C THR A 469 5.31 -5.65 18.71
N LEU A 470 5.68 -6.89 18.39
CA LEU A 470 4.75 -7.96 18.06
C LEU A 470 3.76 -8.23 19.20
N VAL A 471 4.28 -8.40 20.42
CA VAL A 471 3.48 -8.63 21.63
C VAL A 471 2.46 -7.51 21.85
N GLN A 472 2.85 -6.25 21.62
CA GLN A 472 1.95 -5.11 21.72
C GLN A 472 0.85 -5.14 20.65
N LYS A 473 1.23 -5.40 19.38
CA LYS A 473 0.30 -5.44 18.25
C LYS A 473 -0.70 -6.58 18.34
N LEU A 474 -0.24 -7.77 18.74
CA LEU A 474 -1.09 -8.94 18.98
C LEU A 474 -1.84 -8.88 20.33
N ARG A 475 -1.48 -7.94 21.21
CA ARG A 475 -2.08 -7.77 22.55
C ARG A 475 -1.93 -9.03 23.43
N ILE A 476 -0.77 -9.67 23.37
CA ILE A 476 -0.47 -10.91 24.10
C ILE A 476 -0.21 -10.61 25.59
N SER A 477 -0.88 -11.37 26.45
CA SER A 477 -0.72 -11.35 27.91
C SER A 477 0.70 -11.72 28.35
N ALA A 478 1.12 -11.24 29.54
CA ALA A 478 2.48 -11.42 30.03
C ALA A 478 2.91 -12.89 30.20
N ALA A 479 1.95 -13.77 30.51
CA ALA A 479 2.20 -15.20 30.72
C ALA A 479 2.63 -15.94 29.44
N ASN A 480 2.25 -15.43 28.27
CA ASN A 480 2.39 -16.11 26.98
C ASN A 480 3.45 -15.47 26.07
N ARG A 481 4.41 -14.72 26.65
CA ARG A 481 5.48 -14.01 25.90
C ARG A 481 6.73 -14.86 25.66
N GLY A 482 6.70 -16.13 26.05
CA GLY A 482 7.79 -17.11 25.92
C GLY A 482 8.43 -17.08 24.54
#